data_AF-A0A9D5RSV7-F1
#
_entry.id   AF-A0A9D5RSV7-F1
#
_cell.length_a   1.000
_cell.length_b   1.000
_cell.length_c   1.000
_cell.angle_alpha   90.00
_cell.angle_beta   90.00
_cell.angle_gamma   90.00
#
_symmetry.space_group_name_H-M   'P 1'
#
loop_
_entity.id
_entity.type
_entity.pdbx_description
1 polymer ?
#
loop_
_entity_poly.entity_id
_entity_poly.type
_entity_poly.pdbx_seq_one_letter_code
_entity_poly.pdbx_strand_id
1 'polypeptide(L)'
;MKNKIYIAFMLGLIGMGTLYGCGYSSYEESTIGTESTFEELDVDYTTNDDGTYTYKDNIYKYKIEVSGIEGESQAAFIILTNDEETSFEDISYSLKKAEASTGIPEFVVLGWY
;
A
#
# COMPACT_ATOMS: atom_id res chain seq x y z
N MET A 1 -35.79 1.30 -14.01
CA MET A 1 -35.80 2.76 -14.26
C MET A 1 -34.78 3.43 -13.34
N LYS A 2 -33.83 4.15 -13.97
CA LYS A 2 -33.10 5.35 -13.51
C LYS A 2 -32.28 5.31 -12.20
N ASN A 3 -30.97 5.21 -12.43
CA ASN A 3 -29.84 5.68 -11.61
C ASN A 3 -30.06 7.09 -11.02
N LYS A 4 -29.27 7.44 -9.99
CA LYS A 4 -28.36 8.62 -10.00
C LYS A 4 -27.44 8.64 -8.77
N ILE A 5 -26.15 8.54 -9.05
CA ILE A 5 -25.01 8.80 -8.16
C ILE A 5 -24.87 10.32 -8.01
N TYR A 6 -24.60 10.80 -6.79
CA TYR A 6 -24.26 12.20 -6.52
C TYR A 6 -22.84 12.29 -5.98
N ILE A 7 -21.89 12.58 -6.87
CA ILE A 7 -20.52 12.99 -6.51
C ILE A 7 -20.52 14.51 -6.51
N ALA A 8 -20.35 15.12 -5.33
CA ALA A 8 -20.17 16.56 -5.19
C ALA A 8 -18.68 16.90 -5.39
N PHE A 9 -18.32 17.31 -6.61
CA PHE A 9 -17.04 17.92 -6.92
C PHE A 9 -17.10 19.41 -6.52
N MET A 10 -16.40 19.79 -5.45
CA MET A 10 -16.17 21.20 -5.11
C MET A 10 -14.76 21.59 -5.58
N LEU A 11 -14.70 22.19 -6.77
CA LEU A 11 -13.53 22.88 -7.32
C LEU A 11 -13.40 24.26 -6.64
N GLY A 12 -12.38 24.41 -5.79
CA GLY A 12 -11.90 25.69 -5.27
C GLY A 12 -10.64 26.14 -6.00
N LEU A 13 -10.73 27.29 -6.66
CA LEU A 13 -9.75 27.91 -7.56
C LEU A 13 -8.36 28.22 -6.94
N ILE A 14 -7.33 27.86 -7.72
CA ILE A 14 -6.20 28.68 -8.21
C ILE A 14 -5.68 29.80 -7.27
N GLY A 15 -4.49 29.57 -6.71
CA GLY A 15 -3.52 30.60 -6.39
C GLY A 15 -2.33 30.50 -7.35
N MET A 16 -2.19 31.48 -8.25
CA MET A 16 -1.03 31.64 -9.13
C MET A 16 0.24 31.91 -8.30
N GLY A 17 1.26 31.09 -8.51
CA GLY A 17 2.65 31.39 -8.15
C GLY A 17 3.55 30.97 -9.31
N THR A 18 3.91 31.93 -10.15
CA THR A 18 4.91 31.75 -11.20
C THR A 18 6.30 31.65 -10.56
N LEU A 19 7.13 30.70 -11.01
CA LEU A 19 8.47 30.93 -11.59
C LEU A 19 9.44 29.77 -11.33
N TYR A 20 10.17 29.45 -12.41
CA TYR A 20 11.44 28.72 -12.53
C TYR A 20 11.44 27.18 -12.41
N GLY A 21 11.93 26.56 -13.49
CA GLY A 21 12.65 25.29 -13.42
C GLY A 21 12.25 24.25 -14.47
N CYS A 22 12.72 24.41 -15.72
CA CYS A 22 12.95 23.25 -16.56
C CYS A 22 14.13 22.47 -15.96
N GLY A 23 13.83 21.38 -15.27
CA GLY A 23 14.79 20.38 -14.86
C GLY A 23 14.27 19.03 -15.32
N TYR A 24 14.82 18.52 -16.42
CA TYR A 24 14.68 17.12 -16.79
C TYR A 24 15.39 16.34 -15.69
N SER A 25 14.64 15.86 -14.68
CA SER A 25 15.21 14.96 -13.70
C SER A 25 15.20 13.58 -14.33
N SER A 26 16.36 13.14 -14.79
CA SER A 26 16.71 11.74 -14.78
C SER A 26 16.31 11.16 -13.42
N TYR A 27 15.64 10.01 -13.46
CA TYR A 27 15.48 9.11 -12.33
C TYR A 27 16.88 8.75 -11.84
N GLU A 28 17.37 9.53 -10.89
CA GLU A 28 18.52 9.16 -10.11
C GLU A 28 18.04 8.04 -9.20
N GLU A 29 18.55 6.83 -9.47
CA GLU A 29 18.51 5.68 -8.59
C GLU A 29 19.10 6.11 -7.24
N SER A 30 18.22 6.62 -6.39
CA SER A 30 18.56 7.03 -5.05
C SER A 30 18.58 5.80 -4.17
N THR A 31 19.73 5.12 -4.17
CA THR A 31 20.20 4.26 -3.08
C THR A 31 20.46 5.15 -1.84
N ILE A 32 19.41 5.77 -1.31
CA ILE A 32 19.43 6.36 0.02
C ILE A 32 18.94 5.26 0.94
N GLY A 33 19.89 4.64 1.65
CA GLY A 33 19.64 3.90 2.86
C GLY A 33 18.95 4.83 3.85
N THR A 34 17.64 4.92 3.73
CA THR A 34 16.76 5.33 4.79
C THR A 34 16.79 4.14 5.74
N GLU A 35 17.41 4.28 6.91
CA GLU A 35 17.12 3.34 8.00
C GLU A 35 15.61 3.42 8.22
N SER A 36 14.89 2.51 7.57
CA SER A 36 13.45 2.40 7.72
C SER A 36 13.23 1.96 9.15
N THR A 37 12.50 2.75 9.95
CA THR A 37 12.00 2.37 11.28
C THR A 37 10.92 1.27 11.20
N PHE A 38 11.07 0.39 10.23
CA PHE A 38 10.14 -0.64 9.83
C PHE A 38 10.76 -2.00 10.13
N GLU A 39 10.03 -2.84 10.85
CA GLU A 39 10.41 -4.24 11.00
C GLU A 39 10.02 -4.98 9.71
N GLU A 40 10.98 -5.14 8.82
CA GLU A 40 10.81 -5.91 7.59
C GLU A 40 10.80 -7.40 7.92
N LEU A 41 9.73 -8.09 7.49
CA LEU A 41 9.71 -9.53 7.48
C LEU A 41 10.53 -10.05 6.30
N ASP A 42 11.29 -11.11 6.53
CA ASP A 42 12.00 -11.85 5.47
C ASP A 42 10.99 -12.63 4.62
N VAL A 43 10.31 -11.90 3.72
CA VAL A 43 9.31 -12.42 2.77
C VAL A 43 9.89 -12.34 1.37
N ASP A 44 10.16 -13.51 0.79
CA ASP A 44 10.63 -13.61 -0.58
C ASP A 44 9.49 -13.37 -1.58
N TYR A 45 9.48 -12.17 -2.17
CA TYR A 45 8.57 -11.77 -3.24
C TYR A 45 9.33 -11.10 -4.39
N THR A 46 8.80 -11.20 -5.60
CA THR A 46 9.37 -10.57 -6.80
C THR A 46 8.53 -9.37 -7.22
N THR A 47 9.15 -8.25 -7.58
CA THR A 47 8.49 -7.16 -8.31
C THR A 47 8.61 -7.42 -9.80
N ASN A 48 7.49 -7.46 -10.50
CA ASN A 48 7.42 -7.71 -11.94
C ASN A 48 7.53 -6.40 -12.74
N ASP A 49 7.93 -6.51 -14.01
CA ASP A 49 8.09 -5.36 -14.93
C ASP A 49 6.78 -4.60 -15.18
N ASP A 50 5.63 -5.25 -15.00
CA ASP A 50 4.29 -4.66 -15.15
C ASP A 50 3.80 -3.92 -13.90
N GLY A 51 4.63 -3.85 -12.85
CA GLY A 51 4.32 -3.19 -11.58
C GLY A 51 3.58 -4.06 -10.58
N THR A 52 3.30 -5.33 -10.90
CA THR A 52 2.72 -6.30 -9.96
C THR A 52 3.78 -6.99 -9.10
N TYR A 53 3.34 -7.77 -8.11
CA TYR A 53 4.20 -8.46 -7.15
C TYR A 53 3.86 -9.95 -7.11
N THR A 54 4.87 -10.83 -7.16
CA THR A 54 4.69 -12.28 -7.11
C THR A 54 5.19 -12.85 -5.78
N TYR A 55 4.31 -13.56 -5.07
CA TYR A 55 4.63 -14.33 -3.86
C TYR A 55 4.10 -15.76 -3.98
N LYS A 56 5.00 -16.75 -3.89
CA LYS A 56 4.68 -18.19 -4.02
C LYS A 56 3.76 -18.50 -5.20
N ASP A 57 4.15 -18.05 -6.39
CA ASP A 57 3.42 -18.20 -7.66
C ASP A 57 2.08 -17.44 -7.77
N ASN A 58 1.72 -16.62 -6.77
CA ASN A 58 0.52 -15.78 -6.79
C ASN A 58 0.87 -14.33 -7.12
N ILE A 59 0.06 -13.70 -7.97
CA ILE A 59 0.26 -12.31 -8.40
C ILE A 59 -0.66 -11.40 -7.57
N TYR A 60 -0.07 -10.34 -7.02
CA TYR A 60 -0.71 -9.25 -6.29
C TYR A 60 -0.52 -7.95 -7.05
N LYS A 61 -1.61 -7.20 -7.22
CA LYS A 61 -1.59 -5.95 -7.98
C LYS A 61 -0.96 -4.78 -7.23
N TYR A 62 -1.06 -4.79 -5.90
CA TYR A 62 -0.74 -3.62 -5.09
C TYR A 62 0.23 -3.99 -3.96
N LYS A 63 1.15 -3.07 -3.68
CA LYS A 63 1.91 -3.00 -2.44
C LYS A 63 1.48 -1.72 -1.74
N ILE A 64 0.77 -1.84 -0.63
CA ILE A 64 0.20 -0.70 0.10
C ILE A 64 0.62 -0.73 1.57
N GLU A 65 0.63 0.45 2.17
CA GLU A 65 0.72 0.63 3.60
C GLU A 65 -0.67 0.94 4.15
N VAL A 66 -1.06 0.25 5.22
CA VAL A 66 -2.29 0.54 5.93
C VAL A 66 -2.00 0.76 7.40
N SER A 67 -2.58 1.81 7.96
CA SER A 67 -2.33 2.24 9.33
C SER A 67 -3.62 2.29 10.13
N GLY A 68 -3.55 1.96 11.41
CA GLY A 68 -4.67 2.05 12.34
C GLY A 68 -4.21 2.17 13.78
N ILE A 69 -5.15 1.96 14.70
CA ILE A 69 -4.88 1.99 16.14
C ILE A 69 -5.00 0.57 16.69
N GLU A 70 -3.92 0.07 17.29
CA GLU A 70 -3.93 -1.17 18.05
C GLU A 70 -3.76 -0.88 19.54
N GLY A 71 -4.83 -1.10 20.31
CA GLY A 71 -4.88 -0.72 21.72
C GLY A 71 -4.84 0.81 21.87
N GLU A 72 -3.72 1.34 22.38
CA GLU A 72 -3.49 2.77 22.58
C GLU A 72 -2.38 3.33 21.66
N SER A 73 -1.82 2.51 20.77
CA SER A 73 -0.70 2.89 19.89
C SER A 73 -1.12 2.87 18.43
N GLN A 74 -0.54 3.77 17.63
CA GLN A 74 -0.63 3.71 16.19
C GLN A 74 0.24 2.57 15.69
N ALA A 75 -0.25 1.81 14.71
CA ALA A 75 0.47 0.74 14.07
C ALA A 75 0.19 0.78 12.56
N ALA A 76 1.14 0.29 11.76
CA ALA A 76 1.00 0.17 10.33
C ALA A 76 1.55 -1.16 9.82
N PHE A 77 0.95 -1.65 8.74
CA PHE A 77 1.39 -2.84 8.01
C PHE A 77 1.69 -2.47 6.57
N ILE A 78 2.77 -3.02 6.03
CA ILE A 78 3.03 -3.02 4.59
C ILE A 78 2.60 -4.38 4.05
N ILE A 79 1.74 -4.38 3.03
CA ILE A 79 1.18 -5.61 2.49
C ILE A 79 1.22 -5.67 0.96
N LEU A 80 1.23 -6.89 0.43
CA LEU A 80 0.80 -7.19 -0.92
C LEU A 80 -0.68 -7.56 -0.92
N THR A 81 -1.48 -7.00 -1.82
CA THR A 81 -2.93 -7.30 -1.93
C THR A 81 -3.42 -7.12 -3.37
N ASN A 82 -4.56 -7.74 -3.68
CA ASN A 82 -5.32 -7.50 -4.91
C ASN A 82 -6.49 -6.52 -4.70
N ASP A 83 -6.73 -6.10 -3.46
CA ASP A 83 -7.78 -5.17 -3.06
C ASP A 83 -7.17 -3.91 -2.42
N GLU A 84 -7.27 -2.78 -3.12
CA GLU A 84 -6.76 -1.49 -2.64
C GLU A 84 -7.53 -0.93 -1.44
N GLU A 85 -8.74 -1.44 -1.17
CA GLU A 85 -9.58 -1.03 -0.04
C GLU A 85 -9.32 -1.85 1.23
N THR A 86 -8.34 -2.78 1.21
CA THR A 86 -7.95 -3.58 2.39
C THR A 86 -7.65 -2.64 3.57
N SER A 87 -8.34 -2.83 4.70
CA SER A 87 -8.19 -1.96 5.88
C SER A 87 -7.21 -2.54 6.92
N PHE A 88 -6.78 -1.70 7.86
CA PHE A 88 -5.97 -2.13 9.00
C PHE A 88 -6.72 -3.17 9.87
N GLU A 89 -8.02 -2.96 10.07
CA GLU A 89 -8.86 -3.85 10.86
C GLU A 89 -8.98 -5.24 10.22
N ASP A 90 -9.08 -5.33 8.89
CA ASP A 90 -9.14 -6.60 8.17
C ASP A 90 -7.87 -7.44 8.38
N ILE A 91 -6.70 -6.78 8.31
CA ILE A 91 -5.41 -7.43 8.56
C ILE A 91 -5.30 -7.85 10.02
N SER A 92 -5.57 -6.93 10.96
CA SER A 92 -5.45 -7.21 12.40
C SER A 92 -6.36 -8.37 12.82
N TYR A 93 -7.59 -8.40 12.31
CA TYR A 93 -8.54 -9.48 12.56
C TYR A 93 -8.03 -10.81 12.01
N SER A 94 -7.56 -10.82 10.77
CA SER A 94 -7.04 -12.01 10.10
C SER A 94 -5.81 -12.59 10.79
N LEU A 95 -4.88 -11.73 11.23
CA LEU A 95 -3.70 -12.13 12.03
C LEU A 95 -4.11 -12.74 13.37
N LYS A 96 -5.05 -12.11 14.09
CA LYS A 96 -5.57 -12.62 15.38
C LYS A 96 -6.28 -13.96 15.24
N LYS A 97 -6.94 -14.18 14.11
CA LYS A 97 -7.67 -15.43 13.84
C LYS A 97 -6.72 -16.60 13.56
N ALA A 98 -5.43 -16.35 13.31
CA ALA A 98 -4.40 -17.34 13.01
C ALA A 98 -4.90 -18.44 12.07
N GLU A 99 -5.59 -18.04 11.00
CA GLU A 99 -6.10 -19.01 10.04
C GLU A 99 -4.95 -19.46 9.14
N ALA A 100 -4.55 -20.72 9.32
CA ALA A 100 -3.81 -21.44 8.31
C ALA A 100 -4.73 -21.64 7.09
N SER A 101 -4.86 -20.61 6.26
CA SER A 101 -5.52 -20.70 4.97
C SER A 101 -4.68 -21.60 4.06
N THR A 102 -5.31 -22.64 3.51
CA THR A 102 -4.69 -23.53 2.51
C THR A 102 -4.84 -23.01 1.08
N GLY A 103 -5.45 -21.83 0.91
CA GLY A 103 -5.65 -21.18 -0.38
C GLY A 103 -4.65 -20.05 -0.65
N ILE A 104 -4.90 -19.33 -1.75
CA ILE A 104 -4.18 -18.10 -2.07
C ILE A 104 -4.50 -17.08 -0.97
N PRO A 105 -3.50 -16.53 -0.25
CA PRO A 105 -3.77 -15.57 0.79
C PRO A 105 -4.29 -14.27 0.18
N GLU A 106 -5.30 -13.67 0.81
CA GLU A 106 -5.91 -12.41 0.35
C GLU A 106 -4.89 -11.26 0.36
N PHE A 107 -3.99 -11.27 1.35
CA PHE A 107 -2.86 -10.37 1.46
C PHE A 107 -1.62 -11.07 2.03
N VAL A 108 -0.45 -10.48 1.81
CA VAL A 108 0.83 -10.93 2.36
C VAL A 108 1.45 -9.78 3.14
N VAL A 109 1.68 -9.96 4.44
CA VAL A 109 2.36 -8.95 5.27
C VAL A 109 3.86 -9.00 5.00
N LEU A 110 4.43 -7.86 4.62
CA LEU A 110 5.86 -7.67 4.38
C LEU A 110 6.58 -7.07 5.60
N GLY A 111 5.83 -6.56 6.57
CA GLY A 111 6.34 -6.06 7.84
C GLY A 111 5.40 -5.04 8.48
N TRP A 112 5.86 -4.44 9.58
CA TRP A 112 5.07 -3.49 10.38
C TRP A 112 5.93 -2.44 11.09
N TYR A 113 5.27 -1.41 11.64
CA TYR A 113 5.85 -0.45 12.58
C TYR A 113 4.79 0.20 13.47
#